data_AF-A0A1I1QH56-F1
#
_entry.id   AF-A0A1I1QH56-F1
#
_cell.length_a   1.000
_cell.length_b   1.000
_cell.length_c   1.000
_cell.angle_alpha   90.00
_cell.angle_beta   90.00
_cell.angle_gamma   90.00
#
_symmetry.space_group_name_H-M   'P 1'
#
loop_
_entity.id
_entity.type
_entity.pdbx_description
1 polymer ?
#
loop_
_entity_poly.entity_id
_entity_poly.type
_entity_poly.pdbx_seq_one_letter_code
_entity_poly.pdbx_strand_id
1 'polypeptide(L)'
;MPGDAGAHTSGPSGDAWYEARAAAFALRDQLTAAGLHRSFPFLQADVNVFGHGFVNVGRTNPAAAQRLADLLKAARDAMGETAFADFRHESSQ
;
A
#
# COMPACT_ATOMS: atom_id res chain seq x y z
N MET A 1 -18.24 14.56 41.04
CA MET A 1 -16.99 14.02 40.46
C MET A 1 -16.98 14.40 38.98
N PRO A 2 -16.18 15.38 38.53
CA PRO A 2 -15.89 15.51 37.11
C PRO A 2 -14.74 14.54 36.79
N GLY A 3 -15.04 13.54 35.96
CA GLY A 3 -14.08 12.62 35.37
C GLY A 3 -14.20 12.79 33.87
N ASP A 4 -13.65 13.91 33.41
CA ASP A 4 -13.80 14.40 32.06
C ASP A 4 -13.07 13.51 31.05
N ALA A 5 -13.64 13.52 29.84
CA ALA A 5 -12.98 13.32 28.57
C ALA A 5 -12.42 11.91 28.29
N GLY A 6 -13.12 11.22 27.38
CA GLY A 6 -12.56 10.13 26.61
C GLY A 6 -11.26 10.56 25.94
N ALA A 7 -10.13 10.13 26.53
CA ALA A 7 -8.87 10.06 25.84
C ALA A 7 -8.95 8.87 24.87
N HIS A 8 -9.56 9.08 23.71
CA HIS A 8 -9.33 8.22 22.56
C HIS A 8 -7.94 8.59 22.10
N THR A 9 -6.93 7.90 22.63
CA THR A 9 -5.54 8.18 22.32
C THR A 9 -5.30 7.86 20.85
N SER A 10 -5.49 8.83 19.96
CA SER A 10 -4.80 8.83 18.67
C SER A 10 -3.33 9.06 18.97
N GLY A 11 -2.64 7.98 19.34
CA GLY A 11 -1.18 7.95 19.34
C GLY A 11 -0.68 7.87 17.90
N PRO A 12 0.58 8.25 17.63
CA PRO A 12 1.19 8.28 16.29
C PRO A 12 1.14 6.93 15.54
N SER A 13 0.87 5.84 16.24
CA SER A 13 0.70 4.50 15.67
C SER A 13 -0.66 4.26 14.99
N GLY A 14 -1.70 5.02 15.38
CA GLY A 14 -3.04 4.89 14.80
C GLY A 14 -3.08 5.32 13.35
N ASP A 15 -2.51 6.49 13.05
CA ASP A 15 -2.49 7.06 11.70
C ASP A 15 -1.68 6.19 10.73
N ALA A 16 -0.50 5.73 11.17
CA ALA A 16 0.35 4.85 10.37
C ALA A 16 -0.33 3.51 9.99
N TRP A 17 -1.14 2.93 10.89
CA TRP A 17 -1.92 1.74 10.58
C TRP A 17 -3.03 2.02 9.56
N TYR A 18 -3.75 3.13 9.71
CA TYR A 18 -4.80 3.53 8.77
C TYR A 18 -4.24 3.84 7.39
N GLU A 19 -3.10 4.51 7.30
CA GLU A 19 -2.39 4.78 6.05
C GLU A 19 -1.97 3.48 5.35
N ALA A 20 -1.31 2.57 6.07
CA ALA A 20 -0.91 1.28 5.52
C ALA A 20 -2.13 0.46 5.05
N ARG A 21 -3.22 0.47 5.83
CA ARG A 21 -4.48 -0.20 5.49
C ARG A 21 -5.12 0.39 4.24
N ALA A 22 -5.18 1.72 4.14
CA ALA A 22 -5.71 2.40 2.97
C ALA A 22 -4.89 2.08 1.72
N ALA A 23 -3.56 2.12 1.83
CA ALA A 23 -2.65 1.77 0.74
C ALA A 23 -2.82 0.29 0.31
N ALA A 24 -2.96 -0.64 1.27
CA ALA A 24 -3.18 -2.05 0.97
C ALA A 24 -4.52 -2.28 0.23
N PHE A 25 -5.58 -1.56 0.60
CA PHE A 25 -6.86 -1.64 -0.11
C PHE A 25 -6.80 -1.04 -1.50
N ALA A 26 -6.17 0.13 -1.67
CA ALA A 26 -5.97 0.70 -2.99
C ALA A 26 -5.20 -0.25 -3.93
N LEU A 27 -4.14 -0.89 -3.43
CA LEU A 27 -3.41 -1.90 -4.19
C LEU A 27 -4.26 -3.12 -4.51
N ARG A 28 -5.04 -3.62 -3.55
CA ARG A 28 -5.96 -4.75 -3.76
C ARG A 28 -6.98 -4.46 -4.86
N ASP A 29 -7.53 -3.25 -4.89
CA ASP A 29 -8.52 -2.85 -5.88
C ASP A 29 -7.92 -2.84 -7.29
N GLN A 30 -6.70 -2.30 -7.46
CA GLN A 30 -6.01 -2.33 -8.76
C GLN A 30 -5.65 -3.75 -9.19
N LEU A 31 -5.18 -4.59 -8.27
CA LEU A 31 -4.92 -6.02 -8.56
C LEU A 31 -6.21 -6.76 -8.93
N THR A 32 -7.34 -6.40 -8.33
CA THR A 32 -8.64 -6.98 -8.65
C THR A 32 -9.10 -6.54 -10.04
N ALA A 33 -8.99 -5.25 -10.37
CA ALA A 33 -9.29 -4.72 -11.70
C ALA A 33 -8.42 -5.36 -12.79
N ALA A 34 -7.17 -5.69 -12.46
CA ALA A 34 -6.25 -6.42 -13.35
C ALA A 34 -6.46 -7.95 -13.38
N GLY A 35 -7.45 -8.50 -12.66
CA GLY A 35 -7.72 -9.94 -12.61
C GLY A 35 -6.70 -10.77 -11.80
N LEU A 36 -5.86 -10.12 -10.99
CA LEU A 36 -4.76 -10.72 -10.22
C LEU A 36 -5.08 -10.99 -8.74
N HIS A 37 -6.30 -10.76 -8.27
CA HIS A 37 -6.69 -10.92 -6.86
C HIS A 37 -6.30 -12.28 -6.23
N ARG A 38 -6.37 -13.40 -6.99
CA ARG A 38 -5.97 -14.73 -6.50
C ARG A 38 -4.47 -14.95 -6.42
N SER A 39 -3.69 -14.11 -7.09
CA SER A 39 -2.24 -14.21 -7.15
C SER A 39 -1.51 -13.57 -5.97
N PHE A 40 -2.23 -12.78 -5.17
CA PHE A 40 -1.69 -12.06 -4.01
C PHE A 40 -2.54 -12.29 -2.75
N PRO A 41 -2.69 -13.56 -2.30
CA PRO A 41 -3.58 -13.91 -1.19
C PRO A 41 -3.11 -13.39 0.17
N PHE A 42 -1.83 -13.02 0.28
CA PHE A 42 -1.20 -12.57 1.54
C PHE A 42 -1.01 -11.06 1.61
N LEU A 43 -1.60 -10.29 0.67
CA LEU A 43 -1.55 -8.85 0.67
C LEU A 43 -2.20 -8.29 1.94
N GLN A 44 -1.43 -7.60 2.76
CA GLN A 44 -1.88 -7.05 4.03
C GLN A 44 -1.15 -5.76 4.38
N ALA A 45 -1.79 -4.96 5.23
CA ALA A 45 -1.16 -3.84 5.92
C ALA A 45 -0.61 -4.32 7.26
N ASP A 46 0.54 -3.79 7.64
CA ASP A 46 1.21 -4.12 8.89
C ASP A 46 1.91 -2.86 9.43
N VAL A 47 2.23 -2.85 10.72
CA VAL A 47 2.91 -1.76 11.41
C VAL A 47 4.08 -2.34 12.17
N ASN A 48 5.27 -1.78 11.95
CA ASN A 48 6.46 -2.30 12.60
C ASN A 48 6.56 -1.81 14.06
N VAL A 49 7.56 -2.33 14.77
CA VAL A 49 7.82 -1.96 16.18
C VAL A 49 8.15 -0.47 16.39
N PHE A 50 8.49 0.26 15.33
CA PHE A 50 8.75 1.70 15.35
C PHE A 50 7.48 2.53 15.07
N GLY A 51 6.34 1.89 14.81
CA GLY A 51 5.09 2.56 14.48
C GLY A 51 4.98 2.99 13.02
N HIS A 52 5.85 2.51 12.11
CA HIS A 52 5.73 2.80 10.69
C HIS A 52 4.83 1.77 10.01
N GLY A 53 3.86 2.26 9.23
CA GLY A 53 2.99 1.45 8.41
C GLY A 53 3.69 0.94 7.15
N PHE A 54 3.41 -0.29 6.76
CA PHE A 54 3.90 -0.86 5.51
C PHE A 54 2.88 -1.83 4.89
N VAL A 55 3.00 -2.03 3.57
CA VAL A 55 2.18 -2.98 2.82
C VAL A 55 3.02 -4.20 2.50
N ASN A 56 2.60 -5.36 2.97
CA ASN A 56 3.26 -6.64 2.72
C ASN A 56 2.48 -7.44 1.68
N VAL A 57 3.09 -7.68 0.52
CA VAL A 57 2.51 -8.49 -0.57
C VAL A 57 2.53 -9.99 -0.24
N GLY A 58 3.43 -10.41 0.65
CA GLY A 58 3.64 -11.79 1.04
C GLY A 58 4.16 -12.67 -0.10
N ARG A 59 3.97 -13.98 0.02
CA ARG A 59 4.41 -14.95 -1.00
C ARG A 59 3.50 -14.88 -2.23
N THR A 60 4.08 -14.65 -3.40
CA THR A 60 3.40 -14.70 -4.70
C THR A 60 4.09 -15.70 -5.64
N ASN A 61 3.40 -16.13 -6.69
CA ASN A 61 3.98 -17.04 -7.68
C ASN A 61 4.76 -16.25 -8.77
N PRO A 62 5.75 -16.86 -9.45
CA PRO A 62 6.56 -16.15 -10.45
C PRO A 62 5.74 -15.52 -11.59
N ALA A 63 4.70 -16.22 -12.07
CA ALA A 63 3.85 -15.71 -13.15
C ALA A 63 3.09 -14.44 -12.75
N ALA A 64 2.68 -14.33 -11.48
CA ALA A 64 2.03 -13.16 -10.93
C ALA A 64 2.98 -11.99 -10.77
N ALA A 65 4.20 -12.25 -10.29
CA ALA A 65 5.24 -11.24 -10.23
C ALA A 65 5.56 -10.66 -11.63
N GLN A 66 5.64 -11.53 -12.65
CA GLN A 66 5.85 -11.09 -14.03
C GLN A 66 4.69 -10.23 -14.54
N ARG A 67 3.44 -10.65 -14.34
CA ARG A 67 2.27 -9.86 -14.74
C ARG A 67 2.23 -8.50 -14.04
N LEU A 68 2.60 -8.45 -12.76
CA LEU A 68 2.69 -7.18 -12.03
C LEU A 68 3.77 -6.26 -12.64
N ALA A 69 4.93 -6.81 -12.99
CA ALA A 69 5.98 -6.06 -13.65
C ALA A 69 5.54 -5.51 -15.01
N ASP A 70 4.82 -6.32 -15.80
CA ASP A 70 4.29 -5.92 -17.10
C ASP A 70 3.25 -4.80 -16.97
N LEU A 71 2.38 -4.86 -15.96
CA LEU A 71 1.41 -3.80 -15.66
C LEU A 71 2.09 -2.49 -15.26
N LEU A 72 3.11 -2.56 -14.40
CA LEU A 72 3.88 -1.38 -14.00
C LEU A 72 4.62 -0.76 -15.19
N LYS A 73 5.18 -1.59 -16.08
CA LYS A 73 5.78 -1.13 -17.33
C LYS A 73 4.74 -0.43 -18.22
N ALA A 74 3.59 -1.05 -18.46
CA ALA A 74 2.53 -0.46 -19.27
C ALA A 74 2.03 0.87 -18.70
N ALA A 75 1.90 0.97 -17.37
CA ALA A 75 1.52 2.21 -16.70
C ALA A 75 2.58 3.31 -16.89
N ARG A 76 3.87 2.99 -16.73
CA ARG A 76 4.98 3.93 -16.99
C ARG A 76 4.97 4.39 -18.45
N ASP A 77 4.84 3.46 -19.38
CA ASP A 77 4.86 3.77 -20.82
C ASP A 77 3.65 4.66 -21.20
N ALA A 78 2.49 4.48 -20.56
CA ALA A 78 1.29 5.31 -20.76
C ALA A 78 1.40 6.72 -20.14
N MET A 79 2.02 6.85 -18.96
CA MET A 79 2.21 8.14 -18.28
C MET A 79 3.38 8.95 -18.88
N GLY A 80 4.32 8.28 -19.53
CA GLY A 80 5.58 8.86 -19.97
C GLY A 80 6.65 8.83 -18.86
N GLU A 81 7.92 8.68 -19.26
CA GLU A 81 9.06 8.47 -18.35
C GLU A 81 9.21 9.61 -17.32
N THR A 82 8.95 10.85 -17.73
CA THR A 82 9.06 12.03 -16.85
C THR A 82 8.00 12.05 -15.75
N ALA A 83 6.73 11.81 -16.09
CA ALA A 83 5.63 11.80 -15.12
C ALA A 83 5.78 10.65 -14.12
N PHE A 84 6.29 9.50 -14.58
CA PHE A 84 6.58 8.37 -13.72
C PHE A 84 7.78 8.62 -12.78
N ALA A 85 8.76 9.43 -13.21
CA ALA A 85 9.91 9.80 -12.38
C ALA A 85 9.51 10.79 -11.26
N ASP A 86 8.63 11.75 -11.54
CA ASP A 86 8.14 12.72 -10.54
C ASP A 86 7.36 12.04 -9.41
N PHE A 87 6.52 11.05 -9.74
CA PHE A 87 5.82 10.21 -8.76
C PHE A 87 6.78 9.54 -7.75
N ARG A 88 7.99 9.16 -8.20
CA ARG A 88 9.02 8.53 -7.35
C ARG A 88 9.63 9.52 -6.35
N HIS A 89 9.71 10.80 -6.72
CA HIS A 89 10.34 11.84 -5.92
C HIS A 89 9.45 12.35 -4.78
N GLU A 90 8.13 12.38 -5.00
CA GLU A 90 7.12 12.75 -3.99
C GLU A 90 7.00 11.70 -2.88
N SER A 91 7.34 10.44 -3.17
CA SER A 91 7.29 9.33 -2.20
C SER A 91 8.51 9.28 -1.26
N SER A 92 9.48 10.20 -1.39
CA SER A 92 10.73 10.22 -0.62
C SER A 92 10.91 11.47 0.27
N GLN A 93 9.88 12.32 0.40
CA GLN A 93 9.86 13.48 1.30
C GLN A 93 8.93 13.29 2.49
#